data_AF-A0A2E1TK19-F1
#
_entry.id   AF-A0A2E1TK19-F1
#
_cell.length_a   1.000
_cell.length_b   1.000
_cell.length_c   1.000
_cell.angle_alpha   90.00
_cell.angle_beta   90.00
_cell.angle_gamma   90.00
#
_symmetry.space_group_name_H-M   'P 1'
#
loop_
_entity.id
_entity.type
_entity.pdbx_description
1 polymer ?
#
loop_
_entity_poly.entity_id
_entity_poly.type
_entity_poly.pdbx_seq_one_letter_code
_entity_poly.pdbx_strand_id
1 'polypeptide(L)'
;MTICTNLPCLLSGGGNAAKYLKESLAIDFNETTGDGLFTLKEGECMGACGDAPVCLLNDKSMLSFMGPEKIDKLLTDLRENS
;
A
#
# COMPACT_ATOMS: atom_id res chain seq x y z
N MET A 1 -2.61 -6.13 -1.44
CA MET A 1 -2.62 -4.69 -1.11
C MET A 1 -2.65 -3.90 -2.39
N THR A 2 -3.63 -3.02 -2.54
CA THR A 2 -3.83 -2.22 -3.74
C THR A 2 -3.59 -0.75 -3.37
N ILE A 3 -2.57 -0.10 -3.93
CA ILE A 3 -2.28 1.31 -3.65
C ILE A 3 -2.73 2.19 -4.81
N CYS A 4 -3.39 3.31 -4.49
CA CYS A 4 -3.76 4.29 -5.50
C CYS A 4 -2.51 5.04 -6.00
N THR A 5 -2.17 4.87 -7.28
CA THR A 5 -1.02 5.55 -7.93
C THR A 5 -1.44 6.68 -8.86
N ASN A 6 -2.74 6.97 -8.95
CA ASN A 6 -3.25 8.05 -9.78
C ASN A 6 -2.63 9.41 -9.41
N LEU A 7 -2.48 10.28 -10.41
CA LEU A 7 -1.70 11.52 -10.37
C LEU A 7 -1.91 12.38 -9.09
N PRO A 8 -3.15 12.57 -8.56
CA PRO A 8 -3.35 13.32 -7.31
C PRO A 8 -2.76 12.63 -6.08
N CYS A 9 -2.88 11.30 -5.98
CA CYS A 9 -2.21 10.54 -4.93
C CYS A 9 -0.69 10.56 -5.12
N LEU A 10 -0.20 10.44 -6.36
CA LEU A 10 1.24 10.49 -6.65
C LEU A 10 1.87 11.80 -6.16
N LEU A 11 1.21 12.94 -6.40
CA LEU A 11 1.65 14.28 -6.00
C LEU A 11 1.52 14.54 -4.49
N SER A 12 0.54 13.93 -3.82
CA SER A 12 0.28 14.10 -2.38
C SER A 12 1.00 13.10 -1.47
N GLY A 13 1.95 12.32 -1.99
CA GLY A 13 2.77 11.37 -1.21
C GLY A 13 2.47 9.88 -1.43
N GLY A 14 1.48 9.55 -2.27
CA GLY A 14 1.19 8.19 -2.73
C GLY A 14 2.33 7.55 -3.52
N GLY A 15 3.10 8.35 -4.28
CA GLY A 15 4.32 7.84 -4.94
C GLY A 15 5.39 7.37 -3.94
N ASN A 16 5.55 8.11 -2.84
CA ASN A 16 6.50 7.75 -1.77
C ASN A 16 6.03 6.51 -1.01
N ALA A 17 4.74 6.40 -0.69
CA ALA A 17 4.18 5.21 -0.04
C ALA A 17 4.29 3.96 -0.92
N ALA A 18 4.03 4.09 -2.22
CA ALA A 18 4.20 3.00 -3.17
C ALA A 18 5.66 2.54 -3.26
N LYS A 19 6.60 3.50 -3.36
CA LYS A 19 8.04 3.22 -3.35
C LYS A 19 8.46 2.52 -2.06
N TYR A 20 8.01 3.02 -0.91
CA TYR A 20 8.32 2.43 0.38
C TYR A 20 7.78 1.00 0.50
N LEU A 21 6.55 0.74 0.05
CA LEU A 21 5.99 -0.62 0.02
C LEU A 21 6.82 -1.58 -0.83
N LYS A 22 7.28 -1.14 -2.01
CA LYS A 22 8.17 -1.96 -2.86
C LYS A 22 9.50 -2.26 -2.16
N GLU A 23 10.09 -1.28 -1.50
CA GLU A 23 11.34 -1.44 -0.75
C GLU A 23 11.17 -2.37 0.47
N SER A 24 10.14 -2.16 1.29
CA SER A 24 9.88 -2.96 2.50
C SER A 24 9.48 -4.41 2.19
N LEU A 25 8.79 -4.65 1.08
CA LEU A 25 8.37 -5.99 0.66
C LEU A 25 9.35 -6.65 -0.32
N ALA A 26 10.32 -5.89 -0.84
CA ALA A 26 11.26 -6.32 -1.87
C ALA A 26 10.58 -6.94 -3.12
N ILE A 27 9.47 -6.33 -3.56
CA ILE A 27 8.68 -6.74 -4.74
C ILE A 27 8.22 -5.53 -5.54
N ASP A 28 7.89 -5.71 -6.81
CA ASP A 28 7.27 -4.71 -7.68
C ASP A 28 5.73 -4.87 -7.73
N PHE A 29 5.06 -4.02 -8.51
CA PHE A 29 3.63 -4.14 -8.77
C PHE A 29 3.30 -5.44 -9.51
N ASN A 30 2.17 -6.03 -9.12
CA ASN A 30 1.66 -7.33 -9.56
C ASN A 30 2.52 -8.52 -9.17
N GLU A 31 3.46 -8.33 -8.24
CA GLU A 31 4.24 -9.43 -7.66
C GLU A 31 3.71 -9.81 -6.27
N THR A 32 4.05 -11.02 -5.86
CA THR A 32 3.76 -11.58 -4.55
C THR A 32 5.07 -11.85 -3.82
N THR A 33 5.13 -11.51 -2.54
CA THR A 33 6.29 -11.80 -1.68
C THR A 33 6.59 -13.30 -1.63
N GLY A 34 7.85 -13.66 -1.40
CA GLY A 34 8.28 -15.07 -1.36
C GLY A 34 7.62 -15.91 -0.26
N ASP A 35 7.07 -15.27 0.77
CA ASP A 35 6.26 -15.89 1.82
C ASP A 35 4.80 -16.13 1.41
N GLY A 36 4.37 -15.61 0.24
CA GLY A 36 3.01 -15.72 -0.25
C GLY A 36 1.98 -14.83 0.46
N LEU A 37 2.39 -14.02 1.44
CA LEU A 37 1.48 -13.27 2.30
C LEU A 37 1.00 -11.96 1.66
N PHE A 38 1.84 -11.30 0.88
CA PHE A 38 1.56 -9.98 0.33
C PHE A 38 1.65 -9.98 -1.18
N THR A 39 0.59 -9.51 -1.84
CA THR A 39 0.63 -9.15 -3.27
C THR A 39 0.45 -7.64 -3.39
N LEU A 40 1.39 -6.96 -4.04
CA LEU A 40 1.29 -5.52 -4.27
C LEU A 40 0.63 -5.26 -5.62
N LYS A 41 -0.44 -4.48 -5.64
CA LYS A 41 -1.16 -4.10 -6.87
C LYS A 41 -1.26 -2.59 -6.98
N GLU A 42 -1.23 -2.14 -8.22
CA GLU A 42 -1.56 -0.77 -8.58
C GLU A 42 -3.09 -0.63 -8.68
N GLY A 43 -3.64 0.43 -8.07
CA GLY A 43 -5.08 0.70 -8.01
C GLY A 43 -5.46 2.02 -8.65
N GLU A 44 -6.68 2.06 -9.19
CA GLU A 44 -7.29 3.30 -9.70
C GLU A 44 -7.75 4.24 -8.56
N CYS A 45 -8.32 5.39 -8.94
CA CYS A 45 -8.73 6.43 -7.99
C CYS A 45 -9.81 5.90 -7.03
N MET A 46 -9.51 5.91 -5.73
CA MET A 46 -10.44 5.49 -4.67
C MET A 46 -11.27 6.65 -4.11
N GLY A 47 -11.22 7.84 -4.72
CA GLY A 47 -11.96 9.03 -4.27
C GLY A 47 -11.51 9.62 -2.93
N ALA A 48 -10.55 9.00 -2.24
CA ALA A 48 -10.05 9.38 -0.92
C ALA A 48 -8.73 10.19 -0.98
N CYS A 49 -8.57 11.04 -2.01
CA CYS A 49 -7.33 11.80 -2.21
C CYS A 49 -7.01 12.78 -1.06
N GLY A 50 -8.02 13.19 -0.28
CA GLY A 50 -7.83 14.02 0.92
C GLY A 50 -7.14 13.30 2.08
N ASP A 51 -7.19 11.97 2.10
CA ASP A 51 -6.57 11.13 3.14
C ASP A 51 -5.38 10.32 2.61
N ALA A 52 -4.82 10.75 1.48
CA ALA A 52 -3.66 10.13 0.86
C ALA A 52 -2.45 10.10 1.83
N PRO A 53 -1.59 9.07 1.77
CA PRO A 53 -1.64 7.90 0.90
C PRO A 53 -2.72 6.89 1.32
N VAL A 54 -3.51 6.38 0.36
CA VAL A 54 -4.56 5.39 0.61
C VAL A 54 -4.22 4.04 -0.01
N CYS A 55 -4.39 2.98 0.77
CA CYS A 55 -4.24 1.59 0.35
C CYS A 55 -5.52 0.79 0.63
N LEU A 56 -5.81 -0.19 -0.21
CA LEU A 56 -6.86 -1.18 -0.01
C LEU A 56 -6.23 -2.52 0.38
N LEU A 57 -6.60 -3.04 1.54
CA LEU A 57 -6.22 -4.37 1.98
C LEU A 57 -7.33 -5.36 1.61
N ASN A 58 -6.98 -6.41 0.87
CA ASN A 58 -7.86 -7.50 0.43
C ASN A 58 -9.19 -7.03 -0.18
N ASP A 59 -9.16 -5.90 -0.89
CA ASP A 59 -10.31 -5.24 -1.53
C ASP A 59 -11.50 -4.93 -0.59
N LYS A 60 -11.25 -4.87 0.72
CA LYS A 60 -12.29 -4.71 1.75
C LYS A 60 -12.00 -3.57 2.72
N SER A 61 -10.74 -3.38 3.08
CA SER A 61 -10.35 -2.42 4.12
C SER A 61 -9.56 -1.28 3.52
N MET A 62 -10.12 -0.07 3.57
CA MET A 62 -9.43 1.15 3.17
C MET A 62 -8.56 1.65 4.30
N LEU A 63 -7.28 1.87 4.00
CA LEU A 63 -6.25 2.32 4.93
C LEU A 63 -5.76 3.69 4.47
N SER A 64 -6.03 4.70 5.28
CA SER A 64 -5.66 6.10 5.01
C SER A 64 -4.38 6.52 5.74
N PHE A 65 -3.75 7.60 5.27
CA PHE A 65 -2.52 8.17 5.84
C PHE A 65 -1.40 7.13 5.98
N MET A 66 -1.20 6.33 4.93
CA MET A 66 -0.22 5.24 4.89
C MET A 66 1.19 5.78 4.69
N GLY A 67 1.73 6.42 5.73
CA GLY A 67 3.14 6.78 5.84
C GLY A 67 4.01 5.57 6.23
N PRO A 68 5.35 5.73 6.19
CA PRO A 68 6.31 4.65 6.45
C PRO A 68 6.05 3.88 7.75
N GLU A 69 5.91 4.58 8.88
CA GLU A 69 5.70 3.94 10.19
C GLU A 69 4.40 3.12 10.25
N LYS A 70 3.33 3.63 9.63
CA LYS A 70 2.03 2.95 9.60
C LYS A 70 2.05 1.74 8.67
N ILE A 71 2.80 1.84 7.57
CA ILE A 71 3.07 0.71 6.67
C ILE A 71 3.82 -0.38 7.43
N ASP A 72 4.91 -0.06 8.12
CA ASP A 72 5.69 -1.06 8.86
C ASP A 72 4.88 -1.76 9.94
N LYS A 73 4.08 -0.98 10.68
CA LYS A 73 3.15 -1.53 11.67
C LYS A 73 2.15 -2.48 11.03
N LEU A 74 1.50 -2.07 9.92
CA LEU A 74 0.55 -2.91 9.20
C LEU A 74 1.20 -4.23 8.74
N LEU A 75 2.40 -4.17 8.16
CA LEU A 75 3.10 -5.35 7.66
C LEU A 75 3.47 -6.30 8.81
N THR A 76 3.89 -5.76 9.95
CA THR A 76 4.18 -6.55 11.16
C THR A 76 2.92 -7.20 11.69
N ASP A 77 1.85 -6.42 11.89
CA ASP A 77 0.56 -6.92 12.41
C ASP A 77 0.00 -8.04 11.51
N LEU A 78 0.12 -7.90 10.19
CA LEU A 78 -0.36 -8.91 9.23
C LEU A 78 0.50 -10.18 9.23
N ARG A 79 1.81 -10.07 9.43
CA ARG A 79 2.72 -11.22 9.56
C ARG A 79 2.48 -12.00 10.86
N GLU A 80 2.15 -11.31 11.95
CA GLU A 80 1.88 -11.97 13.24
C GLU A 80 0.48 -12.60 13.33
N ASN A 81 -0.48 -12.13 12.53
CA ASN A 81 -1.86 -12.63 12.54
C ASN A 81 -2.23 -13.53 11.34
N SER A 82 -1.25 -13.96 10.53
CA SER A 82 -1.47 -14.89 9.39
C SER A 82 -1.02 -16.31 9.68
#